data_AF-A0AAU9UFF7-F1
#
_entry.id   AF-A0AAU9UFF7-F1
#
_cell.length_a   1.000
_cell.length_b   1.000
_cell.length_c   1.000
_cell.angle_alpha   90.00
_cell.angle_beta   90.00
_cell.angle_gamma   90.00
#
_symmetry.space_group_name_H-M   'P 1'
#
loop_
_entity.id
_entity.type
_entity.pdbx_description
1 polymer ?
#
loop_
_entity_poly.entity_id
_entity_poly.type
_entity_poly.pdbx_seq_one_letter_code
_entity_poly.pdbx_strand_id
1 'polypeptide(L)'
;MSSIMKNNENPIHILLEPNDVFILDLEIGSIGFRDSLGDMGACGYEYHVPPSKNRAESQLTTEQANEPRMVTMCRWVVGVVNGRFKRDFKLLRQKYFNKASQHIFNNFKIDAAILNHFHKPIADNQYADMIVEEIRLKLHTSNILYDYVERKRLNQRRADFVRLEANDVEFPRYTEEQVILLALGTYQIKLARSYCSEHLQNGIYTIEIFRQNALEDLPDYGINEDSSLMRGRIQSRHIRARIYYCYILINNNSNTISQYYCTCLTGRRTVGTCAHIVSIVWYLGYARHEGFGVLQSVTSAWCTLET
;
A
#
# COMPACT_ATOMS: atom_id res chain seq x y z
N MET A 1 10.10 19.73 -18.13
CA MET A 1 10.52 18.41 -18.66
C MET A 1 10.39 18.30 -20.18
N SER A 2 9.33 18.83 -20.80
CA SER A 2 9.19 18.91 -22.27
C SER A 2 10.45 19.40 -23.02
N SER A 3 11.13 20.47 -22.58
CA SER A 3 12.36 20.94 -23.23
C SER A 3 13.61 20.09 -22.91
N ILE A 4 13.56 19.25 -21.88
CA ILE A 4 14.69 18.41 -21.42
C ILE A 4 14.73 17.12 -22.25
N MET A 5 13.57 16.47 -22.44
CA MET A 5 13.49 15.22 -23.23
C MET A 5 13.53 15.47 -24.74
N LYS A 6 13.01 16.59 -25.24
CA LYS A 6 13.00 16.90 -26.69
C LYS A 6 14.35 17.36 -27.25
N ASN A 7 15.29 17.74 -26.37
CA ASN A 7 16.63 18.11 -26.78
C ASN A 7 17.51 16.86 -26.79
N ASN A 8 17.82 16.32 -27.97
CA ASN A 8 18.68 15.15 -28.12
C ASN A 8 20.11 15.35 -27.61
N GLU A 9 20.55 16.60 -27.44
CA GLU A 9 21.85 16.94 -26.84
C GLU A 9 21.78 17.06 -25.32
N ASN A 10 20.61 16.85 -24.72
CA ASN A 10 20.46 16.94 -23.28
C ASN A 10 21.25 15.80 -22.60
N PRO A 11 22.05 16.10 -21.56
CA PRO A 11 22.81 15.09 -20.84
C PRO A 11 21.98 13.96 -20.25
N ILE A 12 20.66 14.15 -20.09
CA ILE A 12 19.78 13.07 -19.62
C ILE A 12 19.75 11.88 -20.60
N HIS A 13 19.89 12.11 -21.91
CA HIS A 13 19.95 11.04 -22.91
C HIS A 13 21.28 10.29 -22.93
N ILE A 14 22.32 10.83 -22.27
CA ILE A 14 23.55 10.08 -21.99
C ILE A 14 23.29 8.99 -20.93
N LEU A 15 22.23 9.16 -20.13
CA LEU A 15 21.90 8.29 -19.00
C LEU A 15 20.83 7.27 -19.32
N LEU A 16 20.12 7.43 -20.44
CA LEU A 16 18.95 6.64 -20.80
C LEU A 16 19.24 5.84 -22.06
N GLU A 17 19.06 4.53 -21.98
CA GLU A 17 19.22 3.61 -23.10
C GLU A 17 17.85 3.28 -23.72
N PRO A 18 17.81 2.94 -25.02
CA PRO A 18 16.60 2.40 -25.62
C PRO A 18 16.09 1.18 -24.84
N ASN A 19 14.79 1.15 -24.53
CA ASN A 19 14.10 0.15 -23.70
C ASN A 19 14.28 0.30 -22.18
N ASP A 20 14.87 1.41 -21.69
CA ASP A 20 14.81 1.70 -20.27
C ASP A 20 13.36 1.87 -19.79
N VAL A 21 13.07 1.27 -18.63
CA VAL A 21 11.75 1.28 -17.99
C VAL A 21 11.70 2.33 -16.89
N PHE A 22 10.80 3.29 -17.02
CA PHE A 22 10.58 4.34 -16.03
C PHE A 22 9.54 3.92 -15.00
N ILE A 23 10.00 3.71 -13.77
CA ILE A 23 9.12 3.51 -12.61
C ILE A 23 8.91 4.86 -11.95
N LEU A 24 7.75 5.46 -12.18
CA LEU A 24 7.43 6.81 -11.72
C LEU A 24 6.55 6.75 -10.48
N ASP A 25 7.14 7.09 -9.34
CA ASP A 25 6.41 7.28 -8.09
C ASP A 25 5.66 8.61 -8.12
N LEU A 26 4.47 8.58 -8.72
CA LEU A 26 3.54 9.69 -8.69
C LEU A 26 2.57 9.42 -7.56
N GLU A 27 2.65 10.21 -6.48
CA GLU A 27 1.51 10.25 -5.58
C GLU A 27 0.25 10.55 -6.39
N ILE A 28 -0.85 9.92 -5.99
CA ILE A 28 -2.14 10.09 -6.63
C ILE A 28 -2.55 11.57 -6.46
N GLY A 29 -2.36 12.37 -7.51
CA GLY A 29 -2.59 13.82 -7.51
C GLY A 29 -1.36 14.68 -7.82
N SER A 30 -0.17 14.09 -7.95
CA SER A 30 1.04 14.81 -8.39
C SER A 30 0.96 15.15 -9.87
N ILE A 31 0.82 16.44 -10.19
CA ILE A 31 0.65 16.95 -11.56
C ILE A 31 1.98 16.96 -12.33
N GLY A 32 3.11 17.26 -11.68
CA GLY A 32 4.33 17.68 -12.38
C GLY A 32 4.96 16.67 -13.36
N PHE A 33 5.07 15.39 -12.98
CA PHE A 33 5.61 14.35 -13.87
C PHE A 33 4.55 13.75 -14.80
N ARG A 34 3.25 13.87 -14.47
CA ARG A 34 2.15 13.41 -15.33
C ARG A 34 2.15 14.13 -16.66
N ASP A 35 2.42 15.43 -16.64
CA ASP A 35 2.47 16.26 -17.84
C ASP A 35 3.60 15.86 -18.80
N SER A 36 4.55 15.04 -18.35
CA SER A 36 5.70 14.59 -19.13
C SER A 36 5.56 13.16 -19.67
N LEU A 37 4.48 12.45 -19.34
CA LEU A 37 4.28 11.06 -19.77
C LEU A 37 4.13 10.96 -21.29
N GLY A 38 3.42 11.91 -21.91
CA GLY A 38 3.29 11.95 -23.36
C GLY A 38 4.62 12.16 -24.08
N ASP A 39 5.51 12.98 -23.50
CA ASP A 39 6.85 13.20 -24.05
C ASP A 39 7.74 11.95 -23.87
N MET A 40 7.63 11.23 -22.73
CA MET A 40 8.36 9.97 -22.50
C MET A 40 7.95 8.88 -23.50
N GLY A 41 6.65 8.71 -23.73
CA GLY A 41 6.15 7.77 -24.74
C GLY A 41 6.58 8.16 -26.16
N ALA A 42 6.59 9.46 -26.48
CA ALA A 42 7.07 9.96 -27.78
C ALA A 42 8.57 9.71 -28.01
N CYS A 43 9.37 9.64 -26.94
CA CYS A 43 10.78 9.26 -26.98
C CYS A 43 11.00 7.73 -27.02
N GLY A 44 9.94 6.91 -27.00
CA GLY A 44 10.02 5.45 -27.08
C GLY A 44 10.35 4.75 -25.76
N TYR A 45 10.25 5.44 -24.63
CA TYR A 45 10.48 4.85 -23.32
C TYR A 45 9.21 4.18 -22.76
N GLU A 46 9.38 3.03 -22.13
CA GLU A 46 8.32 2.37 -21.36
C GLU A 46 8.21 3.04 -19.98
N TYR A 47 6.99 3.31 -19.51
CA TYR A 47 6.79 3.91 -18.19
C TYR A 47 5.61 3.28 -17.44
N HIS A 48 5.74 3.18 -16.11
CA HIS A 48 4.69 2.73 -15.22
C HIS A 48 4.39 3.79 -14.16
N VAL A 49 3.11 4.12 -14.02
CA VAL A 49 2.60 5.12 -13.06
C VAL A 49 1.36 4.61 -12.34
N PRO A 50 1.13 5.03 -11.08
CA PRO A 50 -0.16 4.81 -10.45
C PRO A 50 -1.29 5.50 -11.23
N PRO A 51 -2.38 4.79 -11.58
CA PRO A 51 -3.47 5.33 -12.36
C PRO A 51 -4.24 6.37 -11.56
N SER A 52 -4.84 7.28 -12.30
CA SER A 52 -5.89 8.14 -11.76
C SER A 52 -7.22 7.45 -11.91
N LYS A 53 -8.11 7.64 -10.94
CA LYS A 53 -9.52 7.36 -11.18
C LYS A 53 -10.10 8.39 -12.15
N ASN A 54 -11.12 8.00 -12.90
CA ASN A 54 -11.91 8.97 -13.66
C ASN A 54 -12.71 9.88 -12.71
N ARG A 55 -13.07 11.08 -13.17
CA ARG A 55 -13.83 12.05 -12.34
C ARG A 55 -15.18 11.50 -11.88
N ALA A 56 -15.82 10.69 -12.72
CA ALA A 56 -17.12 10.07 -12.43
C ALA A 56 -17.03 8.86 -11.48
N GLU A 57 -15.83 8.30 -11.29
CA GLU A 57 -15.64 7.09 -10.50
C GLU A 57 -15.34 7.42 -9.04
N SER A 58 -15.76 6.54 -8.14
CA SER A 58 -15.45 6.64 -6.71
C SER A 58 -14.15 5.89 -6.35
N GLN A 59 -13.78 4.86 -7.12
CA GLN A 59 -12.65 3.95 -6.91
C GLN A 59 -12.01 3.51 -8.23
N LEU A 60 -10.77 3.02 -8.15
CA LEU A 60 -10.09 2.32 -9.25
C LEU A 60 -10.68 0.90 -9.45
N THR A 61 -10.58 0.35 -10.66
CA THR A 61 -10.88 -1.09 -10.89
C THR A 61 -9.90 -1.99 -10.15
N THR A 62 -10.20 -3.29 -10.05
CA THR A 62 -9.27 -4.24 -9.42
C THR A 62 -7.94 -4.30 -10.16
N GLU A 63 -7.92 -4.35 -11.50
CA GLU A 63 -6.64 -4.34 -12.24
C GLU A 63 -5.87 -3.03 -12.00
N GLN A 64 -6.55 -1.89 -12.14
CA GLN A 64 -5.97 -0.56 -11.90
C GLN A 64 -5.46 -0.37 -10.47
N ALA A 65 -6.04 -1.07 -9.48
CA ALA A 65 -5.59 -1.00 -8.10
C ALA A 65 -4.48 -2.01 -7.77
N ASN A 66 -4.39 -3.12 -8.51
CA ASN A 66 -3.39 -4.17 -8.35
C ASN A 66 -2.05 -3.80 -9.02
N GLU A 67 -2.08 -3.40 -10.30
CA GLU A 67 -0.90 -3.11 -11.12
C GLU A 67 0.09 -2.13 -10.46
N PRO A 68 -0.34 -1.02 -9.82
CA PRO A 68 0.56 -0.05 -9.19
C PRO A 68 1.25 -0.59 -7.94
N ARG A 69 0.81 -1.74 -7.42
CA ARG A 69 1.48 -2.35 -6.27
C ARG A 69 2.90 -2.75 -6.66
N MET A 70 3.11 -3.21 -7.90
CA MET A 70 4.43 -3.51 -8.45
C MET A 70 5.34 -2.29 -8.41
N VAL A 71 4.86 -1.16 -8.94
CA VAL A 71 5.55 0.14 -8.88
C VAL A 71 5.91 0.51 -7.44
N THR A 72 4.94 0.42 -6.52
CA THR A 72 5.12 0.83 -5.11
C THR A 72 6.09 -0.08 -4.35
N MET A 73 6.24 -1.35 -4.75
CA MET A 73 7.24 -2.26 -4.17
C MET A 73 8.64 -1.97 -4.68
N CYS A 74 8.81 -1.84 -6.01
CA CYS A 74 10.09 -1.45 -6.60
C CYS A 74 10.57 -0.11 -6.04
N ARG A 75 9.65 0.82 -5.81
CA ARG A 75 9.90 2.10 -5.15
C ARG A 75 10.58 1.95 -3.78
N TRP A 76 10.20 0.97 -2.97
CA TRP A 76 10.83 0.77 -1.66
C TRP A 76 12.32 0.45 -1.83
N VAL A 77 12.66 -0.44 -2.77
CA VAL A 77 14.06 -0.79 -3.08
C VAL A 77 14.83 0.46 -3.53
N VAL A 78 14.27 1.23 -4.48
CA VAL A 78 14.86 2.49 -4.94
C VAL A 78 15.04 3.48 -3.80
N GLY A 79 14.05 3.60 -2.92
CA GLY A 79 14.07 4.49 -1.76
C GLY A 79 15.14 4.10 -0.74
N VAL A 80 15.31 2.81 -0.45
CA VAL A 80 16.34 2.30 0.47
C VAL A 80 17.73 2.56 -0.08
N VAL A 81 17.96 2.23 -1.36
CA VAL A 81 19.24 2.47 -2.04
C VAL A 81 19.55 3.97 -2.05
N ASN A 82 18.62 4.79 -2.54
CA ASN A 82 18.80 6.25 -2.60
C ASN A 82 19.00 6.87 -1.21
N GLY A 83 18.27 6.39 -0.20
CA GLY A 83 18.43 6.80 1.19
C GLY A 83 19.83 6.52 1.72
N ARG A 84 20.40 5.35 1.40
CA ARG A 84 21.79 5.00 1.73
C ARG A 84 22.79 5.97 1.12
N PHE A 85 22.66 6.24 -0.18
CA PHE A 85 23.52 7.20 -0.88
C PHE A 85 23.43 8.60 -0.26
N LYS A 86 22.21 9.10 0.00
CA LYS A 86 22.02 10.43 0.63
C LYS A 86 22.51 10.49 2.07
N ARG A 87 22.44 9.38 2.81
CA ARG A 87 22.93 9.30 4.19
C ARG A 87 24.44 9.43 4.23
N ASP A 88 25.14 8.63 3.42
CA ASP A 88 26.59 8.46 3.51
C ASP A 88 27.35 9.50 2.67
N PHE A 89 26.77 10.01 1.58
CA PHE A 89 27.39 11.01 0.70
C PHE A 89 26.61 12.33 0.67
N LYS A 90 27.15 13.33 1.36
CA LYS A 90 26.59 14.70 1.39
C LYS A 90 26.40 15.30 -0.01
N LEU A 91 27.30 14.94 -0.93
CA LEU A 91 27.25 15.37 -2.33
C LEU A 91 25.93 15.01 -3.00
N LEU A 92 25.36 13.84 -2.71
CA LEU A 92 24.10 13.34 -3.28
C LEU A 92 22.85 13.84 -2.54
N ARG A 93 23.02 14.50 -1.39
CA ARG A 93 21.92 15.09 -0.62
C ARG A 93 21.63 16.55 -1.01
N GLN A 94 22.66 17.28 -1.43
CA GLN A 94 22.57 18.72 -1.69
C GLN A 94 22.04 19.04 -3.11
N LYS A 95 21.54 20.27 -3.29
CA LYS A 95 21.17 20.77 -4.63
C LYS A 95 22.43 20.85 -5.50
N TYR A 96 22.40 20.16 -6.64
CA TYR A 96 23.51 20.17 -7.58
C TYR A 96 23.55 21.47 -8.38
N PHE A 97 24.75 22.01 -8.58
CA PHE A 97 24.98 23.10 -9.53
C PHE A 97 24.97 22.55 -10.96
N ASN A 98 24.36 23.28 -11.91
CA ASN A 98 24.22 22.85 -13.32
C ASN A 98 25.55 22.52 -14.03
N LYS A 99 26.68 23.09 -13.59
CA LYS A 99 28.01 22.73 -14.13
C LYS A 99 28.52 21.41 -13.55
N ALA A 100 28.23 21.14 -12.28
CA ALA A 100 28.65 19.92 -11.60
C ALA A 100 27.76 18.70 -11.92
N SER A 101 26.54 18.92 -12.45
CA SER A 101 25.65 17.83 -12.85
C SER A 101 26.22 16.98 -13.99
N GLN A 102 27.14 17.52 -14.81
CA GLN A 102 27.83 16.76 -15.85
C GLN A 102 28.64 15.57 -15.30
N HIS A 103 29.04 15.61 -14.03
CA HIS A 103 29.82 14.56 -13.38
C HIS A 103 29.02 13.74 -12.36
N ILE A 104 27.72 14.01 -12.21
CA ILE A 104 26.89 13.40 -11.16
C ILE A 104 26.91 11.87 -11.22
N PHE A 105 26.92 11.29 -12.42
CA PHE A 105 26.89 9.84 -12.58
C PHE A 105 28.24 9.19 -12.33
N ASN A 106 29.34 9.85 -12.71
CA ASN A 106 30.68 9.39 -12.35
C ASN A 106 30.86 9.40 -10.83
N ASN A 107 30.41 10.47 -10.17
CA ASN A 107 30.40 10.55 -8.71
C ASN A 107 29.53 9.44 -8.10
N PHE A 108 28.33 9.22 -8.64
CA PHE A 108 27.45 8.15 -8.19
C PHE A 108 28.07 6.75 -8.35
N LYS A 109 28.78 6.48 -9.45
CA LYS A 109 29.51 5.23 -9.67
C LYS A 109 30.65 5.04 -8.67
N ILE A 110 31.39 6.10 -8.36
CA ILE A 110 32.47 6.07 -7.36
C ILE A 110 31.87 5.80 -5.97
N ASP A 111 30.84 6.54 -5.59
CA ASP A 111 30.12 6.36 -4.33
C ASP A 111 29.56 4.93 -4.23
N ALA A 112 29.01 4.39 -5.33
CA ALA A 112 28.52 3.01 -5.40
C ALA A 112 29.66 2.00 -5.22
N ALA A 113 30.83 2.21 -5.83
CA ALA A 113 31.99 1.34 -5.66
C ALA A 113 32.49 1.34 -4.20
N ILE A 114 32.51 2.51 -3.56
CA ILE A 114 32.86 2.65 -2.14
C ILE A 114 31.85 1.88 -1.26
N LEU A 115 30.55 2.06 -1.51
CA LEU A 115 29.50 1.31 -0.80
C LEU A 115 29.58 -0.20 -1.03
N ASN A 116 29.89 -0.64 -2.25
CA ASN A 116 29.98 -2.07 -2.53
C ASN A 116 31.21 -2.70 -1.86
N HIS A 117 32.29 -1.94 -1.64
CA HIS A 117 33.51 -2.45 -1.03
C HIS A 117 33.46 -2.47 0.50
N PHE A 118 33.01 -1.38 1.14
CA PHE A 118 33.14 -1.21 2.59
C PHE A 118 31.90 -1.60 3.40
N HIS A 119 30.80 -1.88 2.73
CA HIS A 119 29.47 -1.70 3.30
C HIS A 119 28.66 -2.96 2.98
N LYS A 120 27.87 -3.46 3.95
CA LYS A 120 27.09 -4.68 3.74
C LYS A 120 26.11 -4.50 2.57
N PRO A 121 25.97 -5.48 1.65
CA PRO A 121 24.95 -5.45 0.62
C PRO A 121 23.55 -5.28 1.23
N ILE A 122 22.67 -4.59 0.51
CA ILE A 122 21.26 -4.54 0.89
C ILE A 122 20.70 -5.93 0.61
N ALA A 123 20.24 -6.60 1.67
CA ALA A 123 19.58 -7.89 1.55
C ALA A 123 18.09 -7.67 1.29
N ASP A 124 17.48 -8.63 0.59
CA ASP A 124 16.05 -8.66 0.42
C ASP A 124 15.33 -8.89 1.75
N ASN A 125 14.05 -8.53 1.76
CA ASN A 125 13.17 -8.90 2.87
C ASN A 125 13.13 -10.43 2.97
N GLN A 126 13.18 -10.99 4.19
CA GLN A 126 13.06 -12.43 4.43
C GLN A 126 11.78 -13.06 3.82
N TYR A 127 10.75 -12.25 3.59
CA TYR A 127 9.48 -12.66 2.98
C TYR A 127 9.36 -12.34 1.48
N ALA A 128 10.43 -11.90 0.83
CA ALA A 128 10.39 -11.43 -0.56
C ALA A 128 9.81 -12.48 -1.52
N ASP A 129 10.28 -13.72 -1.44
CA ASP A 129 9.81 -14.81 -2.32
C ASP A 129 8.32 -15.09 -2.12
N MET A 130 7.87 -15.15 -0.86
CA MET A 130 6.46 -15.36 -0.52
C MET A 130 5.57 -14.21 -1.03
N ILE A 131 6.05 -12.97 -0.89
CA ILE A 131 5.36 -11.77 -1.38
C ILE A 131 5.25 -11.82 -2.91
N VAL A 132 6.33 -12.17 -3.62
CA VAL A 132 6.32 -12.26 -5.09
C VAL A 132 5.35 -13.34 -5.56
N GLU A 133 5.32 -14.49 -4.89
CA GLU A 133 4.40 -15.57 -5.26
C GLU A 133 2.94 -15.21 -5.02
N GLU A 134 2.62 -14.62 -3.86
CA GLU A 134 1.28 -14.11 -3.54
C GLU A 134 0.78 -13.10 -4.58
N ILE A 135 1.68 -12.26 -5.08
CA ILE A 135 1.38 -11.28 -6.11
C ILE A 135 1.05 -11.98 -7.44
N ARG A 136 1.88 -12.92 -7.87
CA ARG A 136 1.64 -13.67 -9.12
C ARG A 136 0.28 -14.35 -9.12
N LEU A 137 -0.11 -14.93 -7.98
CA LEU A 137 -1.39 -15.61 -7.80
C LEU A 137 -2.60 -14.65 -7.82
N LYS A 138 -2.44 -13.40 -7.39
CA LYS A 138 -3.55 -12.46 -7.20
C LYS A 138 -3.63 -11.31 -8.20
N LEU A 139 -2.56 -11.05 -8.96
CA LEU A 139 -2.45 -9.88 -9.83
C LEU A 139 -3.63 -9.72 -10.79
N HIS A 140 -4.07 -10.82 -11.38
CA HIS A 140 -5.16 -10.86 -12.37
C HIS A 140 -6.47 -11.40 -11.79
N THR A 141 -6.56 -11.54 -10.47
CA THR A 141 -7.75 -12.07 -9.80
C THR A 141 -8.71 -10.93 -9.48
N SER A 142 -9.94 -11.05 -9.95
CA SER A 142 -11.02 -10.10 -9.65
C SER A 142 -11.43 -10.16 -8.18
N ASN A 143 -11.99 -9.08 -7.66
CA ASN A 143 -12.48 -9.03 -6.29
C ASN A 143 -13.95 -9.46 -6.24
N ILE A 144 -14.19 -10.74 -5.96
CA ILE A 144 -15.54 -11.32 -5.91
C ILE A 144 -16.37 -10.69 -4.78
N LEU A 145 -15.76 -10.42 -3.62
CA LEU A 145 -16.40 -9.76 -2.50
C LEU A 145 -16.90 -8.34 -2.85
N TYR A 146 -16.17 -7.60 -3.70
CA TYR A 146 -16.63 -6.32 -4.22
C TYR A 146 -17.95 -6.48 -5.00
N ASP A 147 -18.04 -7.46 -5.91
CA ASP A 147 -19.24 -7.70 -6.71
C ASP A 147 -20.44 -8.05 -5.82
N TYR A 148 -20.22 -8.88 -4.80
CA TYR A 148 -21.22 -9.21 -3.80
C TYR A 148 -21.73 -7.96 -3.05
N VAL A 149 -20.82 -7.14 -2.53
CA VAL A 149 -21.14 -5.94 -1.75
C VAL A 149 -21.94 -4.92 -2.56
N GLU A 150 -21.55 -4.68 -3.81
CA GLU A 150 -22.22 -3.72 -4.69
C GLU A 150 -23.59 -4.22 -5.15
N ARG A 151 -23.70 -5.47 -5.60
CA ARG A 151 -24.98 -6.06 -6.05
C ARG A 151 -26.01 -6.12 -4.92
N LYS A 152 -25.58 -6.45 -3.70
CA LYS A 152 -26.46 -6.47 -2.51
C LYS A 152 -26.68 -5.09 -1.89
N ARG A 153 -25.96 -4.06 -2.37
CA ARG A 153 -25.98 -2.68 -1.86
C ARG A 153 -25.76 -2.62 -0.35
N LEU A 154 -24.78 -3.38 0.17
CA LEU A 154 -24.60 -3.50 1.62
C LEU A 154 -24.32 -2.15 2.30
N ASN A 155 -23.67 -1.22 1.60
CA ASN A 155 -23.44 0.15 2.08
C ASN A 155 -24.73 0.91 2.44
N GLN A 156 -25.88 0.54 1.85
CA GLN A 156 -27.18 1.17 2.12
C GLN A 156 -27.97 0.45 3.23
N ARG A 157 -27.56 -0.77 3.60
CA ARG A 157 -28.23 -1.55 4.64
C ARG A 157 -27.77 -1.10 6.02
N ARG A 158 -28.75 -0.86 6.90
CA ARG A 158 -28.50 -0.60 8.32
C ARG A 158 -27.84 -1.82 8.96
N ALA A 159 -26.91 -1.56 9.86
CA ALA A 159 -26.21 -2.56 10.65
C ALA A 159 -25.85 -1.92 11.99
N ASP A 160 -25.90 -2.73 13.05
CA ASP A 160 -25.63 -2.29 14.41
C ASP A 160 -24.15 -2.42 14.70
N PHE A 161 -23.39 -1.41 14.26
CA PHE A 161 -21.94 -1.39 14.46
C PHE A 161 -21.59 -1.18 15.94
N VAL A 162 -20.63 -1.97 16.42
CA VAL A 162 -20.01 -1.83 17.74
C VAL A 162 -18.58 -1.33 17.60
N ARG A 163 -18.02 -0.71 18.64
CA ARG A 163 -16.63 -0.26 18.60
C ARG A 163 -15.65 -1.43 18.50
N LEU A 164 -14.50 -1.20 17.87
CA LEU A 164 -13.49 -2.23 17.61
C LEU A 164 -12.95 -2.90 18.90
N GLU A 165 -12.86 -2.14 19.99
CA GLU A 165 -12.42 -2.63 21.31
C GLU A 165 -13.48 -3.47 22.06
N ALA A 166 -14.66 -3.70 21.47
CA ALA A 166 -15.65 -4.59 22.08
C ALA A 166 -15.12 -6.03 22.14
N ASN A 167 -15.10 -6.61 23.34
CA ASN A 167 -14.52 -7.94 23.59
C ASN A 167 -15.27 -9.09 22.90
N ASP A 168 -16.51 -8.87 22.45
CA ASP A 168 -17.40 -9.93 21.99
C ASP A 168 -17.23 -10.30 20.50
N VAL A 169 -16.20 -9.76 19.83
CA VAL A 169 -15.98 -10.03 18.41
C VAL A 169 -14.90 -11.08 18.22
N GLU A 170 -15.34 -12.31 17.93
CA GLU A 170 -14.46 -13.38 17.46
C GLU A 170 -13.80 -13.01 16.13
N PHE A 171 -12.50 -13.27 16.02
CA PHE A 171 -11.71 -13.01 14.81
C PHE A 171 -10.52 -13.98 14.74
N PRO A 172 -10.09 -14.43 13.54
CA PRO A 172 -8.89 -15.22 13.35
C PRO A 172 -7.66 -14.62 14.03
N ARG A 173 -6.92 -15.44 14.80
CA ARG A 173 -5.64 -15.02 15.36
C ARG A 173 -4.55 -15.13 14.30
N TYR A 174 -3.75 -14.08 14.15
CA TYR A 174 -2.64 -14.00 13.22
C TYR A 174 -1.33 -13.73 13.95
N THR A 175 -0.23 -14.26 13.42
CA THR A 175 1.13 -13.84 13.78
C THR A 175 1.51 -12.55 13.07
N GLU A 176 2.56 -11.86 13.54
CA GLU A 176 3.05 -10.64 12.87
C GLU A 176 3.42 -10.92 11.41
N GLU A 177 4.06 -12.06 11.16
CA GLU A 177 4.41 -12.54 9.82
C GLU A 177 3.20 -12.65 8.90
N GLN A 178 2.11 -13.27 9.35
CA GLN A 178 0.92 -13.43 8.53
C GLN A 178 0.28 -12.07 8.20
N VAL A 179 0.31 -11.12 9.14
CA VAL A 179 -0.16 -9.75 8.88
C VAL A 179 0.76 -9.02 7.88
N ILE A 180 2.08 -9.22 7.96
CA ILE A 180 3.06 -8.68 7.00
C ILE A 180 2.82 -9.22 5.60
N LEU A 181 2.59 -10.52 5.46
CA LEU A 181 2.30 -11.17 4.19
C LEU A 181 0.98 -10.65 3.61
N LEU A 182 -0.07 -10.55 4.42
CA LEU A 182 -1.37 -9.99 3.99
C LEU A 182 -1.26 -8.53 3.51
N ALA A 183 -0.39 -7.73 4.14
CA ALA A 183 -0.15 -6.33 3.76
C ALA A 183 0.87 -6.17 2.62
N LEU A 184 1.56 -7.24 2.23
CA LEU A 184 2.74 -7.23 1.35
C LEU A 184 3.79 -6.23 1.83
N GLY A 185 4.09 -6.27 3.13
CA GLY A 185 5.13 -5.48 3.79
C GLY A 185 4.64 -4.63 4.97
N THR A 186 5.61 -3.96 5.61
CA THR A 186 5.39 -3.29 6.91
C THR A 186 4.80 -1.88 6.79
N TYR A 187 4.81 -1.27 5.60
CA TYR A 187 4.36 0.12 5.43
C TYR A 187 2.90 0.32 5.83
N GLN A 188 1.99 -0.53 5.32
CA GLN A 188 0.57 -0.43 5.65
C GLN A 188 0.31 -0.76 7.12
N ILE A 189 1.12 -1.64 7.73
CA ILE A 189 1.04 -1.97 9.16
C ILE A 189 1.45 -0.77 10.03
N LYS A 190 2.47 0.00 9.63
CA LYS A 190 2.85 1.23 10.33
C LYS A 190 1.70 2.24 10.33
N LEU A 191 1.02 2.41 9.19
CA LEU A 191 -0.19 3.24 9.12
C LEU A 191 -1.31 2.66 9.98
N ALA A 192 -1.51 1.34 9.94
CA ALA A 192 -2.51 0.64 10.74
C ALA A 192 -2.36 0.93 12.23
N ARG A 193 -1.12 0.88 12.73
CA ARG A 193 -0.76 1.22 14.12
C ARG A 193 -1.16 2.65 14.48
N SER A 194 -0.84 3.62 13.62
CA SER A 194 -1.23 5.03 13.82
C SER A 194 -2.75 5.18 13.90
N TYR A 195 -3.50 4.54 13.00
CA TYR A 195 -4.96 4.58 13.00
C TYR A 195 -5.57 3.97 14.27
N CYS A 196 -5.09 2.81 14.68
CA CYS A 196 -5.57 2.16 15.90
C CYS A 196 -5.21 2.96 17.16
N SER A 197 -4.04 3.63 17.19
CA SER A 197 -3.68 4.52 18.29
C SER A 197 -4.66 5.67 18.46
N GLU A 198 -4.96 6.37 17.37
CA GLU A 198 -5.91 7.50 17.40
C GLU A 198 -7.30 7.04 17.84
N HIS A 199 -7.70 5.83 17.45
CA HIS A 199 -8.95 5.22 17.88
C HIS A 199 -9.02 4.96 19.38
N LEU A 200 -7.99 4.33 19.95
CA LEU A 200 -7.95 3.97 21.36
C LEU A 200 -7.84 5.18 22.30
N GLN A 201 -7.24 6.29 21.82
CA GLN A 201 -7.08 7.51 22.62
C GLN A 201 -8.33 8.41 22.63
N ASN A 202 -9.51 7.88 22.26
CA ASN A 202 -10.75 8.65 22.05
C ASN A 202 -10.53 9.85 21.10
N GLY A 203 -9.66 9.67 20.10
CA GLY A 203 -9.40 10.67 19.07
C GLY A 203 -10.58 10.83 18.10
N ILE A 204 -10.35 11.62 17.05
CA ILE A 204 -11.33 11.88 15.97
C ILE A 204 -11.62 10.62 15.15
N TYR A 205 -10.80 9.57 15.28
CA TYR A 205 -10.83 8.41 14.41
C TYR A 205 -11.56 7.24 15.08
N THR A 206 -12.74 6.87 14.60
CA THR A 206 -13.49 5.72 15.10
C THR A 206 -13.44 4.55 14.12
N ILE A 207 -13.13 3.36 14.64
CA ILE A 207 -13.33 2.08 13.95
C ILE A 207 -14.50 1.38 14.62
N GLU A 208 -15.55 1.12 13.85
CA GLU A 208 -16.69 0.34 14.28
C GLU A 208 -16.80 -0.91 13.42
N ILE A 209 -17.27 -2.01 13.97
CA ILE A 209 -17.37 -3.31 13.31
C ILE A 209 -18.74 -3.93 13.53
N PHE A 210 -19.18 -4.71 12.55
CA PHE A 210 -20.41 -5.47 12.60
C PHE A 210 -20.15 -6.82 11.95
N ARG A 211 -20.53 -7.90 12.64
CA ARG A 211 -20.39 -9.25 12.12
C ARG A 211 -21.74 -9.78 11.66
N GLN A 212 -21.78 -10.23 10.40
CA GLN A 212 -22.91 -10.95 9.84
C GLN A 212 -22.52 -12.42 9.69
N ASN A 213 -23.18 -13.27 10.44
CA ASN A 213 -23.04 -14.73 10.34
C ASN A 213 -24.03 -15.28 9.32
N ALA A 214 -23.72 -16.44 8.74
CA ALA A 214 -24.55 -17.20 7.81
C ALA A 214 -24.99 -16.41 6.56
N LEU A 215 -24.26 -16.58 5.46
CA LEU A 215 -24.55 -15.94 4.18
C LEU A 215 -24.88 -17.02 3.14
N GLU A 216 -26.14 -17.45 3.16
CA GLU A 216 -26.65 -18.55 2.31
C GLU A 216 -26.57 -18.24 0.81
N ASP A 217 -26.49 -16.95 0.46
CA ASP A 217 -26.45 -16.46 -0.92
C ASP A 217 -25.02 -16.29 -1.47
N LEU A 218 -23.97 -16.57 -0.69
CA LEU A 218 -22.58 -16.52 -1.18
C LEU A 218 -22.29 -17.44 -2.38
N PRO A 219 -22.83 -18.68 -2.45
CA PRO A 219 -22.60 -19.56 -3.60
C PRO A 219 -23.02 -18.96 -4.94
N ASP A 220 -24.07 -18.12 -4.95
CA ASP A 220 -24.56 -17.43 -6.17
C ASP A 220 -23.53 -16.45 -6.75
N TYR A 221 -22.52 -16.07 -5.96
CA TYR A 221 -21.44 -15.16 -6.33
C TYR A 221 -20.12 -15.89 -6.54
N GLY A 222 -20.12 -17.23 -6.52
CA GLY A 222 -18.91 -18.04 -6.69
C GLY A 222 -18.08 -18.22 -5.41
N ILE A 223 -18.68 -17.96 -4.25
CA ILE A 223 -18.05 -18.14 -2.94
C ILE A 223 -18.69 -19.37 -2.28
N ASN A 224 -18.08 -20.54 -2.49
CA ASN A 224 -18.59 -21.85 -2.04
C ASN A 224 -17.94 -22.29 -0.72
N GLU A 225 -17.83 -21.38 0.25
CA GLU A 225 -17.24 -21.64 1.56
C GLU A 225 -18.16 -21.14 2.67
N ASP A 226 -18.26 -21.91 3.77
CA ASP A 226 -18.97 -21.42 4.94
C ASP A 226 -18.21 -20.23 5.54
N SER A 227 -18.81 -19.05 5.44
CA SER A 227 -18.15 -17.78 5.71
C SER A 227 -19.01 -16.81 6.49
N SER A 228 -18.34 -16.06 7.35
CA SER A 228 -18.90 -14.89 8.03
C SER A 228 -18.36 -13.61 7.40
N LEU A 229 -19.20 -12.58 7.30
CA LEU A 229 -18.79 -11.27 6.81
C LEU A 229 -18.63 -10.29 7.96
N MET A 230 -17.41 -9.77 8.10
CA MET A 230 -17.12 -8.63 8.96
C MET A 230 -17.23 -7.35 8.15
N ARG A 231 -18.04 -6.40 8.63
CA ARG A 231 -18.16 -5.05 8.10
C ARG A 231 -17.47 -4.09 9.06
N GLY A 232 -16.48 -3.36 8.60
CA GLY A 232 -15.86 -2.25 9.32
C GLY A 232 -16.33 -0.91 8.79
N ARG A 233 -16.43 0.08 9.68
CA ARG A 233 -16.71 1.47 9.37
C ARG A 233 -15.60 2.32 9.94
N ILE A 234 -14.95 3.09 9.08
CA ILE A 234 -13.75 3.84 9.41
C ILE A 234 -13.91 5.29 8.94
N GLN A 235 -13.74 6.25 9.84
CA GLN A 235 -13.77 7.66 9.48
C GLN A 235 -12.47 8.10 8.77
N SER A 236 -12.57 8.90 7.71
CA SER A 236 -11.39 9.41 7.01
C SER A 236 -10.63 10.45 7.84
N ARG A 237 -9.30 10.28 7.93
CA ARG A 237 -8.41 11.25 8.60
C ARG A 237 -8.32 12.62 7.90
N HIS A 238 -8.58 12.66 6.60
CA HIS A 238 -8.41 13.87 5.78
C HIS A 238 -9.72 14.63 5.57
N ILE A 239 -10.86 13.96 5.72
CA ILE A 239 -12.18 14.53 5.42
C ILE A 239 -13.17 13.99 6.45
N ARG A 240 -13.54 14.82 7.43
CA ARG A 240 -14.43 14.41 8.54
C ARG A 240 -15.73 13.74 8.09
N ALA A 241 -16.36 14.23 7.02
CA ALA A 241 -17.62 13.70 6.52
C ALA A 241 -17.48 12.38 5.74
N ARG A 242 -16.26 11.97 5.40
CA ARG A 242 -16.03 10.77 4.57
C ARG A 242 -15.82 9.56 5.45
N ILE A 243 -16.56 8.50 5.14
CA ILE A 243 -16.50 7.22 5.83
C ILE A 243 -16.12 6.15 4.82
N TYR A 244 -15.17 5.30 5.19
CA TYR A 244 -14.78 4.13 4.44
C TYR A 244 -15.39 2.89 5.10
N TYR A 245 -16.17 2.16 4.33
CA TYR A 245 -16.58 0.80 4.67
C TYR A 245 -15.51 -0.20 4.25
N CYS A 246 -15.24 -1.13 5.16
CA CYS A 246 -14.36 -2.27 5.01
C CYS A 246 -15.20 -3.54 5.10
N TYR A 247 -14.85 -4.54 4.32
CA TYR A 247 -15.52 -5.84 4.25
C TYR A 247 -14.42 -6.89 4.30
N ILE A 248 -14.52 -7.82 5.24
CA ILE A 248 -13.57 -8.92 5.41
C ILE A 248 -14.40 -10.19 5.51
N LEU A 249 -14.19 -11.09 4.56
CA LEU A 249 -14.81 -12.40 4.55
C LEU A 249 -13.90 -13.37 5.30
N ILE A 250 -14.48 -14.09 6.26
CA ILE A 250 -13.77 -15.03 7.13
C ILE A 250 -14.35 -16.40 6.87
N ASN A 251 -13.52 -17.33 6.42
CA ASN A 251 -13.89 -18.73 6.28
C ASN A 251 -13.98 -19.35 7.68
N ASN A 252 -15.16 -19.86 8.04
CA ASN A 252 -15.45 -20.39 9.37
C ASN A 252 -14.73 -21.73 9.63
N ASN A 253 -14.49 -22.53 8.59
CA ASN A 253 -13.84 -23.84 8.71
C ASN A 253 -12.34 -23.71 8.96
N SER A 254 -11.65 -22.88 8.19
CA SER A 254 -10.22 -22.65 8.34
C SER A 254 -9.89 -21.58 9.38
N ASN A 255 -10.89 -20.78 9.80
CA ASN A 255 -10.72 -19.59 10.61
C ASN A 255 -9.66 -18.65 10.02
N THR A 256 -9.73 -18.38 8.72
CA THR A 256 -8.83 -17.49 7.99
C THR A 256 -9.59 -16.46 7.16
N ILE A 257 -8.93 -15.36 6.81
CA ILE A 257 -9.48 -14.34 5.91
C ILE A 257 -9.37 -14.90 4.50
N SER A 258 -10.52 -15.05 3.84
CA SER A 258 -10.57 -15.51 2.45
C SER A 258 -10.50 -14.34 1.47
N GLN A 259 -11.31 -13.30 1.69
CA GLN A 259 -11.39 -12.13 0.83
C GLN A 259 -11.57 -10.83 1.62
N TYR A 260 -11.23 -9.71 1.01
CA TYR A 260 -11.44 -8.38 1.59
C TYR A 260 -11.76 -7.34 0.52
N TYR A 261 -12.50 -6.32 0.91
CA TYR A 261 -12.85 -5.18 0.06
C TYR A 261 -12.98 -3.92 0.92
N CYS A 262 -12.50 -2.79 0.41
CA CYS A 262 -12.70 -1.49 1.03
C CYS A 262 -13.24 -0.49 0.02
N THR A 263 -14.07 0.44 0.47
CA THR A 263 -14.62 1.54 -0.35
C THR A 263 -13.63 2.70 -0.57
N CYS A 264 -12.38 2.58 -0.10
CA CYS A 264 -11.34 3.56 -0.40
C CYS A 264 -10.87 3.46 -1.85
N LEU A 265 -10.13 4.46 -2.33
CA LEU A 265 -9.75 4.60 -3.75
C LEU A 265 -9.17 3.31 -4.36
N THR A 266 -8.29 2.63 -3.64
CA THR A 266 -7.58 1.40 -4.06
C THR A 266 -8.17 0.13 -3.45
N GLY A 267 -9.32 0.22 -2.77
CA GLY A 267 -9.82 -0.84 -1.91
C GLY A 267 -10.44 -2.05 -2.62
N ARG A 268 -10.53 -2.01 -3.96
CA ARG A 268 -10.88 -3.18 -4.81
C ARG A 268 -9.72 -4.12 -5.08
N ARG A 269 -8.49 -3.74 -4.72
CA ARG A 269 -7.31 -4.58 -4.96
C ARG A 269 -7.40 -5.91 -4.22
N THR A 270 -6.83 -6.94 -4.84
CA THR A 270 -6.62 -8.27 -4.27
C THR A 270 -5.15 -8.49 -3.91
N VAL A 271 -4.25 -7.67 -4.47
CA VAL A 271 -2.81 -7.69 -4.18
C VAL A 271 -2.48 -6.77 -3.00
N GLY A 272 -2.41 -7.36 -1.81
CA GLY A 272 -2.16 -6.68 -0.54
C GLY A 272 -3.32 -5.81 -0.07
N THR A 273 -3.26 -5.31 1.17
CA THR A 273 -4.42 -4.65 1.81
C THR A 273 -4.23 -3.14 1.98
N CYS A 274 -5.29 -2.35 1.82
CA CYS A 274 -5.23 -0.93 2.16
C CYS A 274 -5.10 -0.76 3.68
N ALA A 275 -4.60 0.41 4.12
CA ALA A 275 -4.41 0.70 5.54
C ALA A 275 -5.68 0.48 6.38
N HIS A 276 -6.87 0.74 5.82
CA HIS A 276 -8.15 0.54 6.51
C HIS A 276 -8.42 -0.94 6.84
N ILE A 277 -8.19 -1.85 5.89
CA ILE A 277 -8.38 -3.28 6.10
C ILE A 277 -7.34 -3.80 7.09
N VAL A 278 -6.07 -3.45 6.88
CA VAL A 278 -5.02 -3.92 7.78
C VAL A 278 -5.15 -3.33 9.19
N SER A 279 -5.73 -2.15 9.40
CA SER A 279 -6.08 -1.66 10.75
C SER A 279 -6.97 -2.64 11.51
N ILE A 280 -8.04 -3.13 10.87
CA ILE A 280 -8.97 -4.07 11.50
C ILE A 280 -8.25 -5.41 11.75
N VAL A 281 -7.56 -5.94 10.74
CA VAL A 281 -6.87 -7.23 10.84
C VAL A 281 -5.73 -7.19 11.86
N TRP A 282 -4.92 -6.14 11.85
CA TRP A 282 -3.79 -5.98 12.77
C TRP A 282 -4.27 -5.87 14.22
N TYR A 283 -5.33 -5.11 14.48
CA TYR A 283 -5.85 -4.97 15.84
C TYR A 283 -6.52 -6.25 16.34
N LEU A 284 -7.50 -6.78 15.60
CA LEU A 284 -8.28 -7.95 16.02
C LEU A 284 -7.49 -9.26 15.92
N GLY A 285 -6.63 -9.40 14.92
CA GLY A 285 -5.89 -10.64 14.68
C GLY A 285 -4.60 -10.76 15.46
N TYR A 286 -3.95 -9.64 15.78
CA TYR A 286 -2.61 -9.65 16.36
C TYR A 286 -2.52 -8.80 17.64
N ALA A 287 -2.69 -7.48 17.54
CA ALA A 287 -2.34 -6.55 18.62
C ALA A 287 -3.09 -6.81 19.95
N ARG A 288 -4.38 -7.17 19.89
CA ARG A 288 -5.17 -7.46 21.11
C ARG A 288 -4.69 -8.72 21.87
N HIS A 289 -3.96 -9.61 21.21
CA HIS A 289 -3.50 -10.88 21.78
C HIS A 289 -2.06 -10.83 22.33
N GLU A 290 -1.26 -9.83 21.93
CA GLU A 290 0.15 -9.72 22.31
C GLU A 290 0.38 -8.86 23.58
N GLY A 291 -0.69 -8.36 24.21
CA GLY A 291 -0.63 -7.58 25.46
C GLY A 291 -0.23 -6.10 25.30
N PHE A 292 -0.43 -5.31 26.36
CA PHE A 292 -0.35 -3.83 26.38
C PHE A 292 1.00 -3.21 25.93
N GLY A 293 2.10 -3.96 25.87
CA GLY A 293 3.43 -3.45 25.49
C GLY A 293 3.54 -3.02 24.02
N VAL A 294 2.85 -3.73 23.12
CA VAL A 294 2.76 -3.34 21.69
C VAL A 294 1.93 -2.07 21.51
N LEU A 295 0.99 -1.82 22.43
CA LEU A 295 0.10 -0.65 22.44
C LEU A 295 0.71 0.59 23.12
N GLN A 296 1.76 0.47 23.95
CA GLN A 296 2.45 1.60 24.60
C GLN A 296 3.73 2.08 23.88
N SER A 297 4.42 1.24 23.10
CA SER A 297 5.47 1.71 22.18
C SER A 297 4.97 2.69 21.10
N VAL A 298 3.64 2.84 21.05
CA VAL A 298 2.85 3.68 20.15
C VAL A 298 2.99 5.18 20.46
N THR A 299 3.36 5.59 21.68
CA THR A 299 3.43 7.02 22.05
C THR A 299 4.83 7.62 22.12
N SER A 300 5.91 6.83 22.29
CA SER A 300 7.23 7.38 22.66
C SER A 300 8.33 7.28 21.59
N ALA A 301 8.17 6.47 20.54
CA ALA A 301 9.30 6.11 19.67
C ALA A 301 9.39 6.83 18.30
N TRP A 302 8.43 7.69 17.92
CA TRP A 302 8.30 8.11 16.51
C TRP A 302 8.54 9.60 16.22
N CYS A 303 8.95 10.41 17.21
CA CYS A 303 9.45 11.77 16.94
C CYS A 303 10.88 11.82 16.39
N THR A 304 11.60 10.70 16.25
CA THR A 304 13.07 10.71 16.07
C THR A 304 13.62 9.96 14.86
N LEU A 305 12.80 9.43 13.95
CA LEU A 305 13.32 8.67 12.78
C LEU A 305 12.77 9.11 11.42
N GLU A 306 12.41 10.39 11.30
CA GLU A 306 12.29 11.08 10.00
C GLU A 306 13.21 12.33 9.95
N THR A 307 14.50 12.14 10.26
CA THR A 307 15.58 13.08 9.92
C THR A 307 16.72 12.36 9.23
#